data_AF-A0A7C5VCT0-F1
#
_entry.id   AF-A0A7C5VCT0-F1
#
_cell.length_a   1.000
_cell.length_b   1.000
_cell.length_c   1.000
_cell.angle_alpha   90.00
_cell.angle_beta   90.00
_cell.angle_gamma   90.00
#
_symmetry.space_group_name_H-M   'P 1'
#
loop_
_entity.id
_entity.type
_entity.pdbx_description
1 polymer ?
#
loop_
_entity_poly.entity_id
_entity_poly.type
_entity_poly.pdbx_seq_one_letter_code
_entity_poly.pdbx_strand_id
1 'polypeptide(L)'
;CYVLGPSERTYYLSELRSGSRVLMVSVDGSTRIVSVGRVKVERRPLVNVIAEVNGVTGSVALQKAETIRLVSPKGEVLVRVSEKAARHMGIAVEEFIDEV
;
A
#
# COMPACT_ATOMS: atom_id res chain seq x y z
N CYS A 1 6.18 -9.64 1.95
CA CYS A 1 5.37 -10.32 2.98
C CYS A 1 4.85 -11.63 2.41
N TYR A 2 4.75 -12.69 3.21
CA TYR A 2 4.35 -14.03 2.80
C TYR A 2 3.28 -14.61 3.73
N VAL A 3 2.57 -15.62 3.26
CA VAL A 3 1.64 -16.44 4.04
C VAL A 3 2.02 -17.91 3.91
N LEU A 4 1.70 -18.70 4.94
CA LEU A 4 1.90 -20.15 4.90
C LEU A 4 0.70 -20.83 4.26
N GLY A 5 0.98 -21.81 3.40
CA GLY A 5 0.03 -22.64 2.70
C GLY A 5 0.06 -24.10 3.16
N PRO A 6 -0.70 -24.97 2.48
CA PRO A 6 -0.61 -26.42 2.70
C PRO A 6 0.80 -26.96 2.42
N SER A 7 1.18 -28.03 3.11
CA SER A 7 2.44 -28.76 2.87
C SER A 7 3.69 -27.88 2.99
N GLU A 8 3.70 -26.98 3.97
CA GLU A 8 4.85 -26.12 4.32
C GLU A 8 5.30 -25.17 3.20
N ARG A 9 4.45 -24.93 2.19
CA ARG A 9 4.73 -23.96 1.12
C ARG A 9 4.36 -22.56 1.56
N THR A 10 5.22 -21.59 1.28
CA THR A 10 4.91 -20.17 1.46
C THR A 10 4.50 -19.52 0.14
N TYR A 11 3.52 -18.62 0.19
CA TYR A 11 3.11 -17.78 -0.93
C TYR A 11 3.42 -16.33 -0.62
N TYR A 12 3.90 -15.57 -1.60
CA TYR A 12 3.89 -14.11 -1.49
C TYR A 12 2.45 -13.60 -1.53
N LEU A 13 2.14 -12.52 -0.81
CA LEU A 13 0.80 -11.93 -0.85
C LEU A 13 0.36 -11.53 -2.28
N SER A 14 1.31 -11.15 -3.13
CA SER A 14 1.09 -10.80 -4.54
C SER A 14 0.70 -12.00 -5.43
N GLU A 15 0.98 -13.23 -4.98
CA GLU A 15 0.68 -14.46 -5.71
C GLU A 15 -0.69 -15.02 -5.34
N LEU A 16 -1.30 -14.54 -4.26
CA LEU A 16 -2.62 -15.00 -3.84
C LEU A 16 -3.67 -14.64 -4.89
N ARG A 17 -4.61 -15.56 -5.06
CA ARG A 17 -5.79 -15.47 -5.92
C ARG A 17 -7.00 -15.98 -5.16
N SER A 18 -8.21 -15.66 -5.63
CA SER A 18 -9.41 -16.37 -5.20
C SER A 18 -9.22 -17.87 -5.32
N GLY A 19 -9.64 -18.62 -4.30
CA GLY A 19 -9.47 -20.07 -4.19
C GLY A 19 -8.07 -20.52 -3.75
N SER A 20 -7.11 -19.61 -3.58
CA SER A 20 -5.81 -19.95 -2.98
C SER A 20 -6.00 -20.54 -1.59
N ARG A 21 -5.31 -21.64 -1.30
CA ARG A 21 -5.38 -22.32 0.00
C ARG A 21 -4.27 -21.81 0.92
N VAL A 22 -4.64 -21.38 2.11
CA VAL A 22 -3.71 -20.86 3.13
C VAL A 22 -3.95 -21.53 4.48
N LEU A 23 -2.92 -21.55 5.32
CA LEU A 23 -3.01 -22.03 6.69
C LEU A 23 -3.60 -20.93 7.57
N MET A 24 -4.74 -21.20 8.20
CA MET A 24 -5.28 -20.38 9.27
C MET A 24 -4.79 -20.93 10.60
N VAL A 25 -4.27 -20.04 11.45
CA VAL A 25 -3.82 -20.36 12.81
C VAL A 25 -4.71 -19.59 13.79
N SER A 26 -5.33 -20.32 14.72
CA SER A 26 -6.12 -19.75 15.80
C SER A 26 -5.22 -19.30 16.96
N VAL A 27 -5.73 -18.43 17.83
CA VAL A 27 -4.99 -17.93 19.00
C VAL A 27 -4.59 -19.03 19.98
N ASP A 28 -5.33 -20.15 19.99
CA ASP A 28 -5.04 -21.35 20.80
C ASP A 28 -4.00 -22.28 20.15
N GLY A 29 -3.47 -21.92 18.98
CA GLY A 29 -2.49 -22.71 18.23
C GLY A 29 -3.09 -23.78 17.32
N SER A 30 -4.41 -23.98 17.32
CA SER A 30 -5.06 -24.90 16.37
C SER A 30 -4.95 -24.36 14.94
N THR A 31 -4.84 -25.27 13.96
CA THR A 31 -4.67 -24.90 12.56
C THR A 31 -5.65 -25.61 11.63
N ARG A 32 -6.00 -24.94 10.53
CA ARG A 32 -6.80 -25.52 9.45
C ARG A 32 -6.50 -24.85 8.12
N ILE A 33 -6.71 -25.57 7.02
CA ILE A 33 -6.60 -25.00 5.69
C ILE A 33 -7.90 -24.29 5.32
N VAL A 34 -7.78 -23.08 4.80
CA VAL A 34 -8.92 -22.28 4.31
C VAL A 34 -8.67 -21.79 2.89
N SER A 35 -9.76 -21.51 2.17
CA SER A 35 -9.70 -20.89 0.84
C SER A 35 -9.86 -19.39 0.96
N VAL A 36 -9.03 -18.64 0.25
CA VAL A 36 -9.15 -17.19 0.11
C VAL A 36 -10.35 -16.88 -0.80
N GLY A 37 -11.27 -16.03 -0.33
CA GLY A 37 -12.46 -15.65 -1.11
C GLY A 37 -12.15 -14.66 -2.22
N ARG A 38 -11.55 -13.52 -1.87
CA ARG A 38 -11.17 -12.45 -2.80
C ARG A 38 -9.84 -11.86 -2.36
N VAL A 39 -8.98 -11.54 -3.33
CA VAL A 39 -7.77 -10.76 -3.07
C VAL A 39 -7.95 -9.38 -3.67
N LYS A 40 -7.80 -8.35 -2.84
CA LYS A 40 -7.76 -6.95 -3.27
C LYS A 40 -6.32 -6.47 -3.17
N VAL A 41 -5.63 -6.38 -4.30
CA VAL A 41 -4.26 -5.85 -4.35
C VAL A 41 -4.34 -4.40 -4.82
N GLU A 42 -4.04 -3.46 -3.93
CA GLU A 42 -3.95 -2.04 -4.24
C GLU A 42 -2.49 -1.61 -4.25
N ARG A 43 -2.05 -0.98 -5.34
CA ARG A 43 -0.74 -0.31 -5.38
C ARG A 43 -0.92 1.16 -5.06
N ARG A 44 -0.30 1.63 -3.98
CA ARG A 44 -0.22 3.06 -3.66
C ARG A 44 1.22 3.54 -3.91
N PRO A 45 1.44 4.46 -4.86
CA PRO A 45 2.78 4.98 -5.10
C PRO A 45 3.28 5.74 -3.87
N LEU A 46 4.58 5.60 -3.61
CA LEU A 46 5.28 6.41 -2.61
C LEU A 46 5.93 7.61 -3.30
N VAL A 47 5.99 8.74 -2.60
CA VAL A 47 6.76 9.92 -3.00
C VAL A 47 7.89 10.07 -1.99
N ASN A 48 9.13 10.18 -2.46
CA ASN A 48 10.25 10.56 -1.60
C ASN A 48 10.47 12.06 -1.70
N VAL A 49 10.40 12.76 -0.57
CA VAL A 49 10.63 14.20 -0.48
C VAL A 49 12.00 14.40 0.12
N ILE A 50 12.86 15.11 -0.59
CA ILE A 50 14.23 15.42 -0.18
C ILE A 50 14.30 16.93 0.07
N ALA A 51 14.88 17.31 1.20
CA ALA A 51 15.07 18.71 1.56
C ALA A 51 16.50 18.92 2.08
N GLU A 52 17.06 20.08 1.78
CA GLU A 52 18.35 20.52 2.27
C GLU A 52 18.17 21.76 3.15
N VAL A 53 18.80 21.77 4.32
CA VAL A 53 18.82 22.91 5.23
C VAL A 53 20.24 23.09 5.76
N ASN A 54 20.84 24.26 5.54
CA ASN A 54 22.20 24.59 6.01
C ASN A 54 23.26 23.54 5.62
N GLY A 55 23.17 22.99 4.40
CA GLY A 55 24.08 21.96 3.90
C GLY A 55 23.82 20.55 4.44
N VAL A 56 22.72 20.33 5.19
CA VAL A 56 22.28 19.00 5.65
C VAL A 56 21.08 18.55 4.83
N THR A 57 21.21 17.39 4.20
CA THR A 57 20.13 16.78 3.41
C THR A 57 19.38 15.73 4.23
N GLY A 58 18.06 15.88 4.31
CA GLY A 58 17.13 14.91 4.87
C GLY A 58 16.15 14.41 3.83
N SER A 59 15.52 13.26 4.09
CA SER A 59 14.45 12.75 3.23
C SER A 59 13.33 12.08 4.03
N VAL A 60 12.13 12.09 3.47
CA VAL A 60 10.97 11.40 4.01
C VAL A 60 10.19 10.72 2.88
N ALA A 61 9.92 9.43 3.07
CA ALA A 61 9.04 8.68 2.19
C ALA A 61 7.58 8.85 2.66
N LEU A 62 6.71 9.30 1.76
CA LEU A 62 5.30 9.54 2.00
C LEU A 62 4.46 8.68 1.06
N GLN A 63 3.28 8.26 1.52
CA GLN A 63 2.29 7.71 0.58
C GLN A 63 1.71 8.85 -0.26
N LYS A 64 1.65 8.67 -1.58
CA LYS A 64 0.95 9.58 -2.46
C LYS A 64 -0.55 9.42 -2.22
N ALA A 65 -1.14 10.35 -1.48
CA ALA A 65 -2.57 10.38 -1.21
C ALA A 65 -3.05 11.82 -1.02
N GLU A 66 -4.31 12.09 -1.35
CA GLU A 66 -4.96 13.39 -1.18
C GLU A 66 -4.85 13.96 0.25
N THR A 67 -4.94 13.04 1.22
CA THR A 67 -4.96 13.36 2.65
C THR A 67 -3.57 13.66 3.20
N ILE A 68 -2.52 13.40 2.45
CA ILE A 68 -1.14 13.66 2.85
C ILE A 68 -0.67 14.96 2.21
N ARG A 69 -0.49 15.99 3.05
CA ARG A 69 -0.04 17.32 2.62
C ARG A 69 1.19 17.75 3.41
N LEU A 70 2.14 18.36 2.71
CA LEU A 70 3.24 19.09 3.33
C LEU A 70 2.80 20.53 3.56
N VAL A 71 2.83 20.95 4.82
CA VAL A 71 2.40 22.28 5.24
C VAL A 71 3.51 23.01 6.00
N SER A 72 3.53 24.33 5.87
CA SER A 72 4.38 25.19 6.69
C SER A 72 3.85 25.21 8.13
N PRO A 73 4.65 25.66 9.11
CA PRO A 73 4.15 25.92 10.47
C PRO A 73 2.97 26.91 10.53
N LYS A 74 2.75 27.71 9.48
CA LYS A 74 1.62 28.63 9.34
C LYS A 74 0.39 27.99 8.67
N GLY A 75 0.46 26.71 8.30
CA GLY A 75 -0.62 25.97 7.66
C GLY A 75 -0.69 26.10 6.14
N GLU A 76 0.31 26.71 5.51
CA GLU A 76 0.33 26.90 4.05
C GLU A 76 0.81 25.62 3.36
N VAL A 77 0.16 25.21 2.26
CA VAL A 77 0.57 24.01 1.50
C VAL A 77 1.86 24.31 0.75
N LEU A 78 2.91 23.55 1.04
CA LEU A 78 4.26 23.75 0.52
C LEU A 78 4.49 23.07 -0.84
N VAL A 79 3.78 21.97 -1.10
CA VAL A 79 3.97 21.16 -2.32
C VAL A 79 2.61 20.81 -2.91
N ARG A 80 2.45 21.08 -4.20
CA ARG A 80 1.27 20.70 -4.99
C ARG A 80 1.73 19.89 -6.19
N VAL A 81 1.34 18.63 -6.24
CA VAL A 81 1.55 17.77 -7.41
C VAL A 81 0.36 17.99 -8.35
N SER A 82 0.60 18.42 -9.58
CA SER A 82 -0.44 18.52 -10.62
C SER A 82 -0.64 17.15 -11.28
N GLU A 83 -1.88 16.78 -11.61
CA GLU A 83 -2.18 15.46 -12.18
C GLU A 83 -3.04 15.53 -13.45
N LYS A 84 -2.75 14.61 -14.39
CA LYS A 84 -3.55 14.27 -15.58
C LYS A 84 -4.34 12.97 -15.31
N ALA A 85 -5.68 13.09 -15.27
CA ALA A 85 -6.73 12.06 -15.45
C ALA A 85 -7.00 10.96 -14.37
N ALA A 86 -8.28 10.51 -14.38
CA ALA A 86 -9.06 9.59 -13.52
C ALA A 86 -9.27 10.00 -12.03
N ARG A 87 -10.49 10.42 -11.66
CA ARG A 87 -10.77 11.09 -10.38
C ARG A 87 -11.41 10.18 -9.33
N HIS A 88 -10.81 10.08 -8.14
CA HIS A 88 -11.47 9.60 -6.92
C HIS A 88 -11.52 10.77 -5.92
N MET A 89 -12.72 11.12 -5.43
CA MET A 89 -12.96 12.30 -4.55
C MET A 89 -12.37 13.64 -5.05
N GLY A 90 -12.08 13.78 -6.34
CA GLY A 90 -11.60 15.02 -6.95
C GLY A 90 -10.12 15.06 -7.33
N ILE A 91 -9.34 14.01 -7.05
CA ILE A 91 -7.89 13.92 -7.36
C ILE A 91 -7.60 12.84 -8.41
N ALA A 92 -6.64 13.09 -9.31
CA ALA A 92 -6.38 12.28 -10.50
C ALA A 92 -5.38 11.14 -10.22
N VAL A 93 -5.90 9.95 -9.88
CA VAL A 93 -5.08 8.80 -9.49
C VAL A 93 -4.91 7.85 -10.68
N GLU A 94 -3.66 7.45 -10.97
CA GLU A 94 -3.42 6.20 -11.72
C GLU A 94 -3.81 5.03 -10.82
N GLU A 95 -5.09 4.63 -10.88
CA GLU A 95 -5.60 3.50 -10.12
C GLU A 95 -5.17 2.19 -10.78
N PHE A 96 -4.40 1.38 -10.03
CA PHE A 96 -4.20 -0.04 -10.31
C PHE A 96 -4.86 -0.83 -9.19
N ILE A 97 -6.03 -1.38 -9.50
CA ILE A 97 -6.72 -2.36 -8.65
C ILE A 97 -6.78 -3.65 -9.47
N ASP A 98 -6.10 -4.68 -8.99
CA ASP A 98 -6.23 -6.02 -9.52
C ASP A 98 -7.12 -6.81 -8.57
N GLU A 99 -8.23 -7.31 -9.12
CA GLU A 99 -9.17 -8.17 -8.40
C GLU A 99 -9.05 -9.58 -8.96
N VAL A 100 -8.55 -10.47 -8.10
CA VAL A 100 -8.05 -11.78 -8.50
C VAL A 100 -8.36 -12.86 -7.48
#